data_AF-A0A2V7IC01-F1
#
_entry.id   AF-A0A2V7IC01-F1
#
_cell.length_a   1.000
_cell.length_b   1.000
_cell.length_c   1.000
_cell.angle_alpha   90.00
_cell.angle_beta   90.00
_cell.angle_gamma   90.00
#
_symmetry.space_group_name_H-M   'P 1'
#
loop_
_entity.id
_entity.type
_entity.pdbx_description
1 polymer ?
#
loop_
_entity_poly.entity_id
_entity_poly.type
_entity_poly.pdbx_seq_one_letter_code
_entity_poly.pdbx_strand_id
1 'polypeptide(L)'
;MRVLSLLVSSSLLLLACQRPIEVRGLYVHDHEGNLVPCDLPTTIWHVSDATLVTRYGLNATSPYQRLFVRLRGIREDSGSIYYSRHYFLVDQILEVRPTRTGECPSAAASLSSVMP
;
A
#
# COMPACT_ATOMS: atom_id res chain seq x y z
N MET A 1 32.02 32.79 -8.21
CA MET A 1 31.43 31.45 -8.36
C MET A 1 31.25 30.80 -6.98
N ARG A 2 30.26 31.24 -6.19
CA ARG A 2 29.98 30.70 -4.83
C ARG A 2 28.48 30.38 -4.61
N VAL A 3 27.64 30.65 -5.60
CA VAL A 3 26.18 30.54 -5.51
C VAL A 3 25.69 29.16 -5.99
N LEU A 4 26.49 28.43 -6.77
CA LEU A 4 26.10 27.14 -7.34
C LEU A 4 26.08 26.00 -6.32
N SER A 5 26.83 26.10 -5.22
CA SER A 5 26.99 25.02 -4.24
C SER A 5 25.83 24.92 -3.23
N LEU A 6 25.03 25.97 -3.08
CA LEU A 6 23.90 26.00 -2.14
C LEU A 6 22.61 25.37 -2.70
N LEU A 7 22.47 25.35 -4.03
CA LEU A 7 21.28 24.80 -4.69
C LEU A 7 21.29 23.26 -4.73
N VAL A 8 22.47 22.63 -4.68
CA VAL A 8 22.57 21.16 -4.69
C VAL A 8 22.15 20.57 -3.33
N SER A 9 22.35 21.31 -2.23
CA SER A 9 22.02 20.85 -0.88
C SER A 9 20.53 20.84 -0.53
N SER A 10 19.69 21.63 -1.21
CA SER A 10 18.24 21.67 -0.89
C SER A 10 17.47 20.51 -1.51
N SER A 11 17.91 19.99 -2.67
CA SER A 11 17.25 18.88 -3.35
C SER A 11 17.45 17.54 -2.64
N LEU A 12 18.57 17.33 -1.94
CA LEU A 12 18.82 16.12 -1.14
C LEU A 12 17.99 16.04 0.14
N LEU A 13 17.51 17.18 0.66
CA LEU A 13 16.68 17.22 1.88
C LEU A 13 15.23 16.77 1.64
N LEU A 14 14.74 16.83 0.39
CA LEU A 14 13.36 16.47 0.06
C LEU A 14 13.12 14.96 0.01
N LEU A 15 14.15 14.17 -0.33
CA LEU A 15 14.08 12.69 -0.32
C LEU A 15 14.10 12.12 1.12
N ALA A 16 14.54 12.89 2.11
CA ALA A 16 14.63 12.46 3.51
C ALA A 16 13.32 12.63 4.31
N CYS A 17 12.25 13.14 3.70
CA CYS A 17 11.00 13.48 4.41
C CYS A 17 9.93 12.38 4.41
N GLN A 18 10.07 11.33 3.60
CA GLN A 18 9.10 10.23 3.59
C GLN A 18 9.38 9.28 4.76
N ARG A 19 8.59 9.40 5.82
CA ARG A 19 8.67 8.49 6.97
C ARG A 19 7.83 7.24 6.71
N PRO A 20 8.38 6.03 6.93
CA PRO A 20 7.58 4.82 6.87
C PRO A 20 6.42 4.88 7.87
N ILE A 21 5.23 4.59 7.39
CA ILE A 21 4.00 4.46 8.18
C ILE A 21 3.65 2.98 8.35
N GLU A 22 2.97 2.67 9.43
CA GLU A 22 2.36 1.35 9.63
C GLU A 22 0.90 1.40 9.19
N VAL A 23 0.49 0.42 8.39
CA VAL A 23 -0.83 0.34 7.79
C VAL A 23 -1.41 -1.04 8.04
N ARG A 24 -2.66 -1.05 8.51
CA ARG A 24 -3.51 -2.23 8.56
C ARG A 24 -4.49 -2.14 7.41
N GLY A 25 -4.69 -3.24 6.69
CA GLY A 25 -5.53 -3.22 5.51
C GLY A 25 -5.96 -4.60 5.06
N LEU A 26 -6.80 -4.59 4.03
CA LEU A 26 -7.16 -5.77 3.27
C LEU A 26 -6.35 -5.78 1.98
N TYR A 27 -5.57 -6.83 1.80
CA TYR A 27 -4.76 -7.06 0.62
C TYR A 27 -5.35 -8.18 -0.22
N VAL A 28 -5.33 -7.98 -1.53
CA VAL A 28 -5.70 -8.97 -2.54
C VAL A 28 -4.71 -8.88 -3.68
N HIS A 29 -4.37 -10.03 -4.25
CA HIS A 29 -3.48 -10.12 -5.39
C HIS A 29 -4.13 -10.92 -6.50
N ASP A 30 -4.27 -10.28 -7.67
CA ASP A 30 -4.75 -10.90 -8.90
C ASP A 30 -3.68 -10.81 -10.01
N HIS A 31 -3.70 -9.75 -10.80
CA HIS A 31 -2.66 -9.31 -11.72
C HIS A 31 -1.74 -8.28 -11.07
N GLU A 32 -2.28 -7.47 -10.15
CA GLU A 32 -1.55 -6.48 -9.36
C GLU A 32 -1.86 -6.66 -7.86
N GLY A 33 -0.98 -6.17 -7.00
CA GLY A 33 -1.26 -6.13 -5.56
C GLY A 33 -2.12 -4.92 -5.23
N ASN A 34 -3.29 -5.14 -4.65
CA ASN A 34 -4.21 -4.07 -4.22
C ASN A 34 -4.38 -4.11 -2.71
N LEU A 35 -4.16 -2.97 -2.06
CA LEU A 35 -4.30 -2.79 -0.61
C LEU A 35 -5.34 -1.70 -0.33
N VAL A 36 -6.35 -2.02 0.46
CA VAL A 36 -7.28 -1.03 1.02
C VAL A 36 -7.00 -0.86 2.50
N PRO A 37 -6.49 0.30 2.93
CA PRO A 37 -6.28 0.60 4.34
C PRO A 37 -7.59 0.59 5.11
N CYS A 38 -7.58 0.03 6.32
CA CYS A 38 -8.76 -0.01 7.17
C CYS A 38 -9.21 1.40 7.61
N ASP A 39 -8.24 2.29 7.83
CA ASP A 39 -8.46 3.66 8.31
C ASP A 39 -8.74 4.65 7.16
N LEU A 40 -8.53 4.23 5.90
CA LEU A 40 -8.80 5.02 4.70
C LEU A 40 -9.46 4.14 3.61
N PRO A 41 -10.72 3.73 3.82
CA PRO A 41 -11.36 2.70 3.00
C PRO A 41 -11.74 3.17 1.59
N THR A 42 -11.66 4.48 1.30
CA THR A 42 -12.02 5.06 0.01
C THR A 42 -10.87 5.06 -1.00
N THR A 43 -9.70 4.56 -0.62
CA THR A 43 -8.50 4.60 -1.45
C THR A 43 -7.90 3.20 -1.60
N ILE A 44 -7.57 2.84 -2.84
CA ILE A 44 -6.83 1.62 -3.16
C ILE A 44 -5.38 2.00 -3.40
N TRP A 45 -4.47 1.31 -2.73
CA TRP A 45 -3.04 1.44 -2.93
C TRP A 45 -2.50 0.25 -3.70
N HIS A 46 -1.79 0.52 -4.79
CA HIS A 46 -1.05 -0.48 -5.55
C HIS A 46 0.23 -0.85 -4.80
N VAL A 47 0.45 -2.16 -4.65
CA VAL A 47 1.59 -2.72 -3.94
C VAL A 47 2.32 -3.67 -4.87
N SER A 48 3.61 -3.41 -5.10
CA SER A 48 4.50 -4.29 -5.85
C SER A 48 5.60 -4.79 -4.92
N ASP A 49 5.36 -5.94 -4.28
CA ASP A 49 6.35 -6.60 -3.42
C ASP A 49 6.26 -8.12 -3.60
N ALA A 50 7.34 -8.72 -4.11
CA ALA A 50 7.38 -10.15 -4.42
C ALA A 50 7.26 -11.05 -3.17
N THR A 51 7.75 -10.57 -2.01
CA THR A 51 7.65 -11.31 -0.76
C THR A 51 6.21 -11.33 -0.26
N LEU A 52 5.50 -10.21 -0.39
CA LEU A 52 4.09 -10.10 -0.04
C LEU A 52 3.22 -10.96 -0.96
N VAL A 53 3.49 -10.96 -2.27
CA VAL A 53 2.82 -11.84 -3.24
C VAL A 53 3.01 -13.31 -2.86
N THR A 54 4.25 -13.71 -2.52
CA THR A 54 4.54 -15.08 -2.08
C THR A 54 3.77 -15.43 -0.81
N ARG A 55 3.79 -14.56 0.21
CA ARG A 55 3.06 -14.78 1.47
C ARG A 55 1.55 -14.81 1.27
N TYR A 56 1.03 -14.01 0.34
CA TYR A 56 -0.38 -14.06 -0.05
C TYR A 56 -0.72 -15.44 -0.63
N GLY A 57 0.06 -15.94 -1.59
CA GLY A 57 -0.18 -17.26 -2.21
C GLY A 57 -0.13 -18.42 -1.21
N LEU A 58 0.65 -18.30 -0.13
CA LEU A 58 0.69 -19.31 0.94
C LEU A 58 -0.51 -19.26 1.91
N ASN A 59 -1.18 -18.11 2.04
CA ASN A 59 -2.28 -17.91 2.99
C ASN A 59 -3.66 -17.87 2.32
N ALA A 60 -3.72 -17.53 1.04
CA ALA A 60 -4.95 -17.51 0.26
C ALA A 60 -5.35 -18.94 -0.10
N THR A 61 -6.57 -19.31 0.30
CA THR A 61 -7.23 -20.59 0.04
C THR A 61 -8.21 -20.53 -1.13
N SER A 62 -8.59 -19.33 -1.59
CA SER A 62 -9.43 -19.13 -2.76
C SER A 62 -8.91 -17.99 -3.65
N PRO A 63 -9.27 -17.98 -4.95
CA PRO A 63 -9.01 -16.84 -5.82
C PRO A 63 -9.58 -15.56 -5.22
N TYR A 64 -8.86 -14.44 -5.41
CA TYR A 64 -9.26 -13.11 -4.94
C TYR A 64 -9.57 -13.03 -3.44
N GLN A 65 -9.06 -13.97 -2.63
CA GLN A 65 -9.31 -13.95 -1.19
C GLN A 65 -8.66 -12.74 -0.55
N ARG A 66 -9.47 -11.90 0.11
CA ARG A 66 -8.98 -10.78 0.90
C ARG A 66 -8.28 -11.29 2.15
N LEU A 67 -7.00 -10.97 2.28
CA LEU A 67 -6.21 -11.25 3.47
C LEU A 67 -6.02 -9.97 4.28
N PHE A 68 -6.06 -10.12 5.60
CA PHE A 68 -5.63 -9.05 6.48
C PHE A 68 -4.11 -8.95 6.42
N VAL A 69 -3.63 -7.72 6.28
CA VAL A 69 -2.20 -7.41 6.33
C VAL A 69 -1.92 -6.28 7.29
N ARG A 70 -0.74 -6.37 7.90
CA ARG A 70 -0.11 -5.28 8.65
C ARG A 70 1.26 -5.04 8.05
N LEU A 71 1.44 -3.88 7.43
CA LEU A 71 2.64 -3.53 6.68
C LEU A 71 3.24 -2.26 7.23
N ARG A 72 4.56 -2.13 7.13
CA ARG A 72 5.27 -0.87 7.33
C ARG A 72 5.91 -0.49 6.01
N GLY A 73 5.80 0.78 5.62
CA GLY A 73 6.23 1.20 4.29
C GLY A 73 5.97 2.67 4.02
N ILE A 74 6.26 3.11 2.82
CA ILE A 74 6.13 4.50 2.39
C ILE A 74 4.96 4.62 1.42
N ARG A 75 4.11 5.63 1.64
CA ARG A 75 3.06 6.00 0.68
C ARG A 75 3.65 6.90 -0.40
N GLU A 76 3.43 6.50 -1.63
CA GLU A 76 3.86 7.20 -2.84
C GLU A 76 2.62 7.49 -3.67
N ASP A 77 2.17 8.74 -3.68
CA ASP A 77 1.10 9.14 -4.59
C ASP A 77 1.72 9.64 -5.89
N SER A 78 1.30 9.05 -7.01
CA SER A 78 1.75 9.48 -8.33
C SER A 78 0.54 9.70 -9.24
N GLY A 79 0.46 10.89 -9.81
CA GLY A 79 -0.52 11.20 -10.83
C GLY A 79 -0.78 12.68 -11.04
N SER A 80 -1.69 12.97 -11.97
CA SER A 80 -2.20 14.32 -12.20
C SER A 80 -3.51 14.53 -11.43
N ILE A 81 -4.00 15.77 -11.38
CA ILE A 81 -5.32 16.10 -10.82
C ILE A 81 -6.48 15.37 -11.50
N TYR A 82 -6.27 14.83 -12.71
CA TYR A 82 -7.27 14.08 -13.47
C TYR A 82 -7.16 12.57 -13.28
N TYR A 83 -5.96 12.07 -12.96
CA TYR A 83 -5.69 10.65 -12.77
C TYR A 83 -4.62 10.51 -11.69
N SER A 84 -5.02 10.10 -10.49
CA SER A 84 -4.11 9.75 -9.39
C SER A 84 -4.06 8.24 -9.21
N ARG A 85 -2.85 7.70 -9.09
CA ARG A 85 -2.61 6.36 -8.57
C ARG A 85 -1.89 6.50 -7.23
N HIS A 86 -2.30 5.65 -6.30
CA HIS A 86 -1.70 5.60 -4.98
C HIS A 86 -0.88 4.33 -4.88
N TYR A 87 0.37 4.43 -4.49
CA TYR A 87 1.28 3.31 -4.31
C TYR A 87 1.69 3.20 -2.85
N PHE A 88 1.98 1.98 -2.43
CA PHE A 88 2.57 1.71 -1.13
C PHE A 88 3.80 0.83 -1.29
N LEU A 89 4.97 1.40 -1.00
CA LEU A 89 6.25 0.71 -1.04
C LEU A 89 6.46 0.01 0.30
N VAL A 90 6.49 -1.32 0.27
CA VAL A 90 6.64 -2.14 1.48
C VAL A 90 8.10 -2.11 1.94
N ASP A 91 8.32 -1.72 3.19
CA ASP A 91 9.60 -1.84 3.88
C ASP A 91 9.61 -3.12 4.74
N GLN A 92 8.52 -3.39 5.46
CA GLN A 92 8.38 -4.57 6.31
C GLN A 92 6.97 -5.17 6.26
N ILE A 93 6.92 -6.50 6.19
CA ILE A 93 5.68 -7.28 6.30
C ILE A 93 5.55 -7.77 7.75
N LEU A 94 4.72 -7.10 8.53
CA LEU A 94 4.54 -7.41 9.95
C LEU A 94 3.55 -8.56 10.15
N GLU A 95 2.51 -8.65 9.30
CA GLU A 95 1.49 -9.69 9.40
C GLU A 95 0.82 -9.93 8.04
N VAL A 96 0.54 -11.20 7.73
CA VAL A 96 -0.33 -11.63 6.62
C VAL A 96 -1.12 -12.83 7.12
N ARG A 97 -2.46 -12.76 7.06
CA ARG A 97 -3.33 -13.86 7.50
C ARG A 97 -4.75 -13.75 6.93
N PRO A 98 -5.58 -14.80 7.05
CA PRO A 98 -7.01 -14.68 6.80
C PRO A 98 -7.67 -13.57 7.63
N THR A 99 -8.63 -12.91 7.00
CA THR A 99 -9.44 -11.84 7.62
C THR A 99 -10.37 -12.43 8.68
N ARG A 100 -10.48 -11.77 9.84
CA ARG A 100 -11.44 -12.15 10.90
C ARG A 100 -12.81 -11.51 10.66
N THR A 101 -13.87 -12.11 11.19
CA THR A 101 -15.23 -11.56 11.10
C THR A 101 -15.28 -10.15 11.70
N GLY A 102 -15.80 -9.19 10.93
CA GLY A 102 -15.92 -7.78 11.33
C GLY A 102 -14.62 -6.97 11.25
N GLU A 103 -13.54 -7.55 10.73
CA GLU A 103 -12.26 -6.85 10.58
C GLU A 103 -12.28 -5.93 9.36
N CYS A 104 -11.99 -4.63 9.59
CA CYS A 104 -11.94 -3.59 8.56
C CYS A 104 -13.22 -3.50 7.71
N PRO A 105 -14.40 -3.27 8.33
CA PRO A 105 -15.70 -3.42 7.67
C PRO A 105 -15.85 -2.46 6.48
N SER A 106 -15.39 -1.22 6.60
CA SER A 106 -15.47 -0.22 5.53
C SER A 106 -14.55 -0.57 4.35
N ALA A 107 -13.34 -1.10 4.62
CA ALA A 107 -12.42 -1.53 3.58
C ALA A 107 -12.97 -2.75 2.82
N ALA A 108 -13.62 -3.67 3.54
CA ALA A 108 -14.26 -4.84 2.94
C ALA A 108 -15.36 -4.43 1.95
N ALA A 109 -16.19 -3.43 2.31
CA ALA A 109 -17.22 -2.91 1.42
C ALA A 109 -16.65 -2.28 0.14
N SER A 110 -15.57 -1.50 0.26
CA SER A 110 -14.92 -0.85 -0.89
C SER A 110 -14.34 -1.85 -1.90
N LEU A 111 -13.66 -2.90 -1.42
CA LEU A 111 -13.12 -3.93 -2.32
C LEU A 111 -14.22 -4.67 -3.08
N SER A 112 -15.36 -4.93 -2.43
CA SER A 112 -16.53 -5.56 -3.09
C SER A 112 -17.19 -4.66 -4.13
N SER A 113 -16.96 -3.34 -4.11
CA SER A 113 -17.47 -2.42 -5.13
C SER A 113 -16.54 -2.29 -6.34
N VAL A 114 -15.26 -2.64 -6.20
CA VAL A 114 -14.23 -2.46 -7.23
C VAL A 114 -13.85 -3.78 -7.89
N MET A 115 -13.97 -4.90 -7.17
CA MET A 115 -13.78 -6.25 -7.70
C MET A 115 -15.16 -6.86 -8.02
N PRO A 116 -15.45 -7.21 -9.28
CA PRO A 116 -16.70 -7.85 -9.67
C PRO A 116 -16.87 -9.27 -9.13
#